data_AF-W9HYJ5-F1
#
_entry.id   AF-W9HYJ5-F1
#
_cell.length_a   1.000
_cell.length_b   1.000
_cell.length_c   1.000
_cell.angle_alpha   90.00
_cell.angle_beta   90.00
_cell.angle_gamma   90.00
#
_symmetry.space_group_name_H-M   'P 1'
#
loop_
_entity.id
_entity.type
_entity.pdbx_description
1 polymer ?
#
loop_
_entity_poly.entity_id
_entity_poly.type
_entity_poly.pdbx_seq_one_letter_code
_entity_poly.pdbx_strand_id
1 'polypeptide(L)'
;MTGPDTIKQRRAQPENLNGVKQPMANPSPTTRTITWHDIPEWRRDNKYILAGYRPLEADYLQVIKSLTFLHNETCNVYTHLIGAVLLPLFAAAILRTIYGPQYIDVTRTDFIMFSVFFCSAESCLIFSAIYHLIGSHSHEVEQFWHRMDLLGIVIVTVGTFIPGIYYIFNCEPFLQKIHWTIVCHPGHLDTPSAVRGDKSSKHANQVVRLYFADLPQRLSSPYPSSGRCDGVR
;
A
#
# COMPACT_ATOMS: atom_id res chain seq x y z
N MET A 1 -65.67 -3.96 -52.54
CA MET A 1 -65.94 -2.82 -51.62
C MET A 1 -64.88 -2.85 -50.54
N THR A 2 -63.96 -1.91 -50.64
CA THR A 2 -62.75 -1.70 -49.84
C THR A 2 -63.09 -0.99 -48.53
N GLY A 3 -62.51 -1.43 -47.41
CA GLY A 3 -62.60 -0.74 -46.11
C GLY A 3 -61.72 0.51 -46.07
N PRO A 4 -62.02 1.51 -45.21
CA PRO A 4 -61.18 2.68 -45.05
C PRO A 4 -60.29 2.61 -43.79
N ASP A 5 -59.07 3.09 -44.00
CA ASP A 5 -57.97 3.33 -43.06
C ASP A 5 -58.31 4.36 -41.97
N THR A 6 -57.75 4.17 -40.77
CA THR A 6 -57.42 5.28 -39.87
C THR A 6 -56.09 5.04 -39.15
N ILE A 7 -55.25 6.07 -39.20
CA ILE A 7 -53.82 6.08 -38.85
C ILE A 7 -53.61 6.78 -37.48
N LYS A 8 -52.70 6.19 -36.68
CA LYS A 8 -51.86 6.75 -35.59
C LYS A 8 -52.53 7.31 -34.31
N GLN A 9 -52.14 6.71 -33.18
CA GLN A 9 -51.40 7.47 -32.15
C GLN A 9 -50.46 6.56 -31.35
N ARG A 10 -49.14 6.66 -31.63
CA ARG A 10 -48.06 6.05 -30.85
C ARG A 10 -47.98 6.78 -29.51
N ARG A 11 -48.23 6.08 -28.41
CA ARG A 11 -48.11 6.57 -27.03
C ARG A 11 -46.63 6.85 -26.74
N ALA A 12 -46.22 8.12 -26.80
CA ALA A 12 -44.93 8.58 -26.29
C ALA A 12 -45.00 8.59 -24.76
N GLN A 13 -44.07 7.91 -24.09
CA GLN A 13 -43.80 8.12 -22.67
C GLN A 13 -43.30 9.56 -22.47
N PRO A 14 -43.72 10.26 -21.40
CA PRO A 14 -43.17 11.57 -21.10
C PRO A 14 -41.70 11.41 -20.67
N GLU A 15 -40.80 12.02 -21.43
CA GLU A 15 -39.44 12.30 -21.00
C GLU A 15 -39.49 13.14 -19.72
N ASN A 16 -39.00 12.59 -18.61
CA ASN A 16 -38.81 13.32 -17.38
C ASN A 16 -37.59 14.24 -17.54
N LEU A 17 -37.84 15.43 -18.09
CA LEU A 17 -36.96 16.59 -18.07
C LEU A 17 -36.83 17.11 -16.62
N ASN A 18 -36.08 16.39 -15.80
CA ASN A 18 -35.53 16.90 -14.54
C ASN A 18 -34.07 16.42 -14.40
N GLY A 19 -33.27 16.75 -15.42
CA GLY A 19 -31.82 16.65 -15.40
C GLY A 19 -31.16 17.88 -14.79
N VAL A 20 -31.75 18.50 -13.76
CA VAL A 20 -31.02 19.46 -12.92
C VAL A 20 -30.49 18.66 -11.74
N LYS A 21 -29.23 18.22 -11.84
CA LYS A 21 -28.44 17.85 -10.65
C LYS A 21 -28.51 19.07 -9.72
N GLN A 22 -29.28 18.97 -8.65
CA GLN A 22 -29.15 19.93 -7.57
C GLN A 22 -27.69 19.90 -7.13
N PRO A 23 -27.01 21.06 -7.03
CA PRO A 23 -25.73 21.12 -6.33
C PRO A 23 -25.99 20.56 -4.94
N MET A 24 -25.27 19.50 -4.56
CA MET A 24 -25.29 19.02 -3.18
C MET A 24 -24.99 20.22 -2.30
N ALA A 25 -26.02 20.71 -1.60
CA ALA A 25 -25.89 21.80 -0.67
C ALA A 25 -24.84 21.37 0.35
N ASN A 26 -23.76 22.14 0.50
CA ASN A 26 -22.76 21.89 1.51
C ASN A 26 -23.48 21.75 2.87
N PRO A 27 -23.29 20.63 3.59
CA PRO A 27 -23.85 20.50 4.93
C PRO A 27 -23.31 21.62 5.83
N SER A 28 -24.11 22.00 6.82
CA SER A 28 -23.83 23.15 7.68
C SER A 28 -22.46 23.06 8.37
N PRO A 29 -21.80 24.19 8.71
CA PRO A 29 -20.38 24.27 9.08
C PRO A 29 -19.96 23.63 10.42
N THR A 30 -20.83 22.85 11.06
CA THR A 30 -20.74 22.51 12.49
C THR A 30 -20.38 21.05 12.79
N THR A 31 -20.53 20.12 11.85
CA THR A 31 -20.27 18.69 12.08
C THR A 31 -18.88 18.28 11.57
N ARG A 32 -18.02 17.81 12.48
CA ARG A 32 -16.65 17.34 12.18
C ARG A 32 -16.60 16.04 11.36
N THR A 33 -17.68 15.26 11.38
CA THR A 33 -17.81 13.98 10.65
C THR A 33 -19.21 13.79 10.09
N ILE A 34 -19.33 13.03 9.01
CA ILE A 34 -20.58 12.72 8.28
C ILE A 34 -20.85 11.21 8.22
N THR A 35 -22.04 10.83 7.74
CA THR A 35 -22.47 9.41 7.64
C THR A 35 -22.07 8.78 6.31
N TRP A 36 -22.15 7.45 6.23
CA TRP A 36 -21.84 6.67 5.01
C TRP A 36 -22.71 7.07 3.80
N HIS A 37 -23.95 7.51 4.04
CA HIS A 37 -24.83 7.95 2.96
C HIS A 37 -24.45 9.33 2.41
N ASP A 38 -23.79 10.15 3.23
CA ASP A 38 -23.42 11.54 2.92
C ASP A 38 -22.06 11.65 2.22
N ILE A 39 -21.26 10.57 2.19
CA ILE A 39 -19.99 10.54 1.45
C ILE A 39 -20.21 10.22 -0.03
N PRO A 40 -19.34 10.72 -0.91
CA PRO A 40 -19.36 10.37 -2.32
C PRO A 40 -19.06 8.89 -2.55
N GLU A 41 -19.54 8.35 -3.67
CA GLU A 41 -19.46 6.92 -3.99
C GLU A 41 -18.03 6.35 -3.98
N TRP A 42 -17.04 7.13 -4.42
CA TRP A 42 -15.63 6.72 -4.45
C TRP A 42 -14.99 6.55 -3.07
N ARG A 43 -15.66 6.94 -1.97
CA ARG A 43 -15.21 6.69 -0.59
C ARG A 43 -16.03 5.61 0.13
N ARG A 44 -17.00 5.01 -0.54
CA ARG A 44 -17.93 4.02 0.05
C ARG A 44 -17.32 2.61 0.05
N ASP A 45 -16.08 2.49 0.53
CA ASP A 45 -15.30 1.25 0.43
C ASP A 45 -15.87 0.13 1.31
N ASN A 46 -16.38 0.50 2.48
CA ASN A 46 -16.91 -0.43 3.47
C ASN A 46 -18.30 0.00 3.96
N LYS A 47 -19.33 -0.75 3.55
CA LYS A 47 -20.73 -0.53 3.97
C LYS A 47 -21.02 -0.74 5.45
N TYR A 48 -20.08 -1.37 6.19
CA TYR A 48 -20.23 -1.63 7.62
C TYR A 48 -19.74 -0.47 8.49
N ILE A 49 -18.99 0.48 7.91
CA ILE A 49 -18.63 1.74 8.59
C ILE A 49 -19.78 2.72 8.32
N LEU A 50 -20.65 2.92 9.31
CA LEU A 50 -21.89 3.66 9.11
C LEU A 50 -21.73 5.19 9.27
N ALA A 51 -20.72 5.63 10.01
CA ALA A 51 -20.48 7.04 10.32
C ALA A 51 -19.01 7.31 10.70
N GLY A 52 -18.68 8.57 10.97
CA GLY A 52 -17.34 9.01 11.36
C GLY A 52 -16.45 9.40 10.19
N TYR A 53 -17.01 9.54 8.99
CA TYR A 53 -16.26 9.95 7.81
C TYR A 53 -15.92 11.43 7.87
N ARG A 54 -14.71 11.79 7.45
CA ARG A 54 -14.36 13.21 7.25
C ARG A 54 -15.17 13.80 6.09
N PRO A 55 -15.67 15.04 6.20
CA PRO A 55 -16.21 15.78 5.06
C PRO A 55 -15.20 15.87 3.91
N LEU A 56 -15.67 16.29 2.73
CA LEU A 56 -14.76 16.68 1.67
C LEU A 56 -14.12 18.01 2.08
N GLU A 57 -12.79 18.00 2.19
CA GLU A 57 -12.04 19.16 2.62
C GLU A 57 -11.48 19.88 1.40
N ALA A 58 -11.87 21.15 1.21
CA ALA A 58 -11.31 21.99 0.15
C ALA A 58 -9.89 22.50 0.47
N ASP A 59 -9.42 22.28 1.71
CA ASP A 59 -8.15 22.82 2.22
C ASP A 59 -7.39 21.75 3.02
N TYR A 60 -6.10 21.59 2.71
CA TYR A 60 -5.16 20.72 3.43
C TYR A 60 -5.03 21.10 4.91
N LEU A 61 -5.27 22.35 5.29
CA LEU A 61 -5.25 22.72 6.71
C LEU A 61 -6.35 22.01 7.50
N GLN A 62 -7.54 21.81 6.89
CA GLN A 62 -8.64 21.09 7.54
C GLN A 62 -8.32 19.59 7.65
N VAL A 63 -7.65 19.03 6.65
CA VAL A 63 -7.10 17.68 6.67
C VAL A 63 -6.12 17.50 7.84
N ILE A 64 -5.18 18.42 8.05
CA ILE A 64 -4.23 18.37 9.17
C ILE A 64 -4.95 18.53 10.51
N LYS A 65 -5.94 19.44 10.59
CA LYS A 65 -6.78 19.59 11.79
C LYS A 65 -7.53 18.31 12.15
N SER A 66 -7.77 17.41 11.19
CA SER A 66 -8.42 16.12 11.46
C SER A 66 -7.64 15.20 12.40
N LEU A 67 -6.32 15.41 12.55
CA LEU A 67 -5.51 14.74 13.57
C LEU A 67 -6.00 15.03 15.01
N THR A 68 -6.76 16.10 15.22
CA THR A 68 -7.21 16.50 16.57
C THR A 68 -8.56 15.91 16.98
N PHE A 69 -9.22 15.12 16.13
CA PHE A 69 -10.50 14.49 16.45
C PHE A 69 -10.61 13.08 15.86
N LEU A 70 -11.54 12.28 16.41
CA LEU A 70 -11.76 10.90 15.97
C LEU A 70 -12.59 10.85 14.68
N HIS A 71 -12.15 10.02 13.74
CA HIS A 71 -12.79 9.74 12.46
C HIS A 71 -12.47 8.29 12.02
N ASN A 72 -13.12 7.81 10.96
CA ASN A 72 -13.02 6.44 10.48
C ASN A 72 -11.57 6.01 10.13
N GLU A 73 -10.75 6.95 9.65
CA GLU A 73 -9.33 6.72 9.34
C GLU A 73 -8.35 6.96 10.51
N THR A 74 -8.81 7.33 11.71
CA THR A 74 -7.89 7.77 12.79
C THR A 74 -6.89 6.69 13.14
N CYS A 75 -7.33 5.45 13.32
CA CYS A 75 -6.42 4.35 13.65
C CYS A 75 -5.39 4.15 12.53
N ASN A 76 -5.83 4.10 11.27
CA ASN A 76 -4.94 3.93 10.12
C ASN A 76 -3.88 5.05 10.06
N VAL A 77 -4.28 6.31 10.25
CA VAL A 77 -3.33 7.43 10.28
C VAL A 77 -2.32 7.26 11.42
N TYR A 78 -2.79 7.03 12.65
CA TYR A 78 -1.91 7.02 13.81
C TYR A 78 -0.99 5.80 13.87
N THR A 79 -1.45 4.61 13.46
CA THR A 79 -0.59 3.41 13.46
C THR A 79 0.60 3.58 12.52
N HIS A 80 0.38 4.15 11.33
CA HIS A 80 1.45 4.39 10.37
C HIS A 80 2.31 5.60 10.75
N LEU A 81 1.70 6.70 11.22
CA LEU A 81 2.41 7.92 11.61
C LEU A 81 3.33 7.70 12.82
N ILE A 82 2.84 7.01 13.86
CA ILE A 82 3.67 6.66 15.02
C ILE A 82 4.83 5.76 14.58
N GLY A 83 4.57 4.80 13.70
CA GLY A 83 5.61 3.97 13.08
C GLY A 83 6.68 4.81 12.40
N ALA A 84 6.29 5.73 11.51
CA ALA A 84 7.22 6.60 10.77
C ALA A 84 8.05 7.51 11.69
N VAL A 85 7.51 7.93 12.84
CA VAL A 85 8.27 8.72 13.81
C VAL A 85 9.26 7.87 14.61
N LEU A 86 8.86 6.66 15.01
CA LEU A 86 9.67 5.81 15.89
C LEU A 86 10.71 4.97 15.13
N LEU A 87 10.43 4.58 13.88
CA LEU A 87 11.29 3.69 13.12
C LEU A 87 12.69 4.29 12.85
N PRO A 88 12.88 5.57 12.52
CA PRO A 88 14.21 6.15 12.36
C PRO A 88 15.02 6.15 13.67
N LEU A 89 14.36 6.37 14.81
CA LEU A 89 15.00 6.30 16.13
C LEU A 89 15.43 4.88 16.45
N PHE A 90 14.55 3.91 16.18
CA PHE A 90 14.85 2.49 16.33
C PHE A 90 16.00 2.06 15.41
N ALA A 91 15.97 2.45 14.13
CA ALA A 91 17.01 2.16 13.15
C ALA A 91 18.37 2.74 13.60
N ALA A 92 18.40 3.99 14.05
CA ALA A 92 19.62 4.62 14.57
C ALA A 92 20.18 3.89 15.80
N ALA A 93 19.31 3.46 16.72
CA ALA A 93 19.72 2.68 17.88
C ALA A 93 20.31 1.31 17.48
N ILE A 94 19.69 0.61 16.53
CA ILE A 94 20.19 -0.66 16.00
C ILE A 94 21.54 -0.47 15.30
N LEU A 95 21.67 0.49 14.39
CA LEU A 95 22.91 0.76 13.67
C LEU A 95 24.05 1.15 14.61
N ARG A 96 23.77 1.95 15.65
CA ARG A 96 24.74 2.27 16.70
C ARG A 96 25.17 1.03 17.49
N THR A 97 24.24 0.13 17.79
CA THR A 97 24.50 -1.11 18.53
C THR A 97 25.37 -2.05 17.70
N ILE A 98 25.10 -2.17 16.40
CA ILE A 98 25.87 -3.01 15.47
C ILE A 98 27.29 -2.45 15.25
N TYR A 99 27.47 -1.13 15.24
CA TYR A 99 28.79 -0.51 15.18
C TYR A 99 29.62 -0.70 16.47
N GLY A 100 29.00 -1.17 17.56
CA GLY A 100 29.68 -1.40 18.84
C GLY A 100 30.71 -2.53 18.78
N PRO A 101 31.70 -2.54 19.69
CA PRO A 101 32.81 -3.51 19.69
C PRO A 101 32.38 -4.95 19.97
N GLN A 102 31.13 -5.17 20.36
CA GLN A 102 30.54 -6.47 20.63
C GLN A 102 30.28 -7.32 19.38
N TYR A 103 30.22 -6.71 18.20
CA TYR A 103 30.05 -7.41 16.93
C TYR A 103 31.36 -7.38 16.15
N ILE A 104 31.97 -8.55 15.98
CA ILE A 104 33.20 -8.74 15.20
C ILE A 104 32.77 -9.06 13.76
N ASP A 105 33.52 -8.57 12.77
CA ASP A 105 33.29 -8.80 11.32
C ASP A 105 32.08 -8.10 10.67
N VAL A 106 31.58 -7.00 11.24
CA VAL A 106 30.59 -6.15 10.56
C VAL A 106 31.23 -5.40 9.39
N THR A 107 30.68 -5.58 8.21
CA THR A 107 31.12 -4.97 6.96
C THR A 107 30.29 -3.75 6.58
N ARG A 108 30.78 -2.95 5.63
CA ARG A 108 29.99 -1.87 5.01
C ARG A 108 28.72 -2.40 4.33
N THR A 109 28.75 -3.62 3.82
CA THR A 109 27.60 -4.25 3.16
C THR A 109 26.46 -4.46 4.15
N ASP A 110 26.75 -4.84 5.40
CA ASP A 110 25.73 -4.99 6.44
C ASP A 110 24.99 -3.67 6.68
N PHE A 111 25.71 -2.55 6.76
CA PHE A 111 25.10 -1.22 6.89
C PHE A 111 24.21 -0.88 5.69
N ILE A 112 24.62 -1.22 4.46
CA ILE A 112 23.79 -1.03 3.26
C ILE A 112 22.52 -1.88 3.35
N MET A 113 22.63 -3.14 3.74
CA MET A 113 21.51 -4.08 3.87
C MET A 113 20.49 -3.62 4.92
N PHE A 114 20.95 -3.21 6.10
CA PHE A 114 20.08 -2.62 7.12
C PHE A 114 19.47 -1.30 6.65
N SER A 115 20.21 -0.46 5.92
CA SER A 115 19.68 0.79 5.37
C SER A 115 18.58 0.53 4.36
N VAL A 116 18.75 -0.44 3.45
CA VAL A 116 17.70 -0.86 2.49
C VAL A 116 16.45 -1.35 3.24
N PHE A 117 16.61 -2.19 4.27
CA PHE A 117 15.49 -2.64 5.10
C PHE A 117 14.76 -1.46 5.75
N PHE A 118 15.45 -0.62 6.50
CA PHE A 118 14.83 0.48 7.25
C PHE A 118 14.24 1.56 6.33
N CYS A 119 14.94 1.96 5.26
CA CYS A 119 14.42 2.95 4.32
C CYS A 119 13.20 2.46 3.55
N SER A 120 13.13 1.16 3.23
CA SER A 120 11.96 0.60 2.54
C SER A 120 10.73 0.51 3.47
N ALA A 121 10.93 0.10 4.72
CA ALA A 121 9.89 0.12 5.74
C ALA A 121 9.41 1.55 6.05
N GLU A 122 10.33 2.50 6.19
CA GLU A 122 10.02 3.92 6.42
C GLU A 122 9.19 4.51 5.28
N SER A 123 9.57 4.23 4.03
CA SER A 123 8.82 4.70 2.86
C SER A 123 7.39 4.17 2.86
N CYS A 124 7.19 2.90 3.22
CA CYS A 124 5.86 2.30 3.33
C CYS A 124 5.01 2.99 4.41
N LEU A 125 5.58 3.24 5.60
CA LEU A 125 4.88 3.92 6.69
C LEU A 125 4.50 5.35 6.32
N ILE A 126 5.40 6.09 5.67
CA ILE A 126 5.16 7.47 5.23
C ILE A 126 4.05 7.51 4.17
N PHE A 127 4.13 6.69 3.12
CA PHE A 127 3.12 6.70 2.06
C PHE A 127 1.73 6.33 2.58
N SER A 128 1.66 5.35 3.48
CA SER A 128 0.40 4.96 4.12
C SER A 128 -0.17 6.04 5.03
N ALA A 129 0.67 6.64 5.89
CA ALA A 129 0.26 7.74 6.76
C ALA A 129 -0.26 8.94 5.96
N ILE A 130 0.42 9.30 4.86
CA ILE A 130 -0.03 10.39 3.99
C ILE A 130 -1.36 10.03 3.35
N TYR A 131 -1.50 8.85 2.75
CA TYR A 131 -2.75 8.41 2.11
C TYR A 131 -3.95 8.49 3.07
N HIS A 132 -3.86 7.83 4.22
CA HIS A 132 -4.94 7.82 5.20
C HIS A 132 -5.19 9.20 5.80
N LEU A 133 -4.21 10.10 5.83
CA LEU A 133 -4.41 11.46 6.28
C LEU A 133 -5.14 12.29 5.23
N ILE A 134 -4.66 12.32 3.98
CA ILE A 134 -5.12 13.28 2.96
C ILE A 134 -6.12 12.74 1.95
N GLY A 135 -6.46 11.45 2.00
CA GLY A 135 -7.40 10.81 1.07
C GLY A 135 -8.83 11.39 1.07
N SER A 136 -9.20 12.20 2.07
CA SER A 136 -10.51 12.90 2.07
C SER A 136 -10.53 14.24 1.32
N HIS A 137 -9.39 14.70 0.78
CA HIS A 137 -9.29 16.01 0.12
C HIS A 137 -10.04 16.05 -1.22
N SER A 138 -9.62 15.23 -2.20
CA SER A 138 -10.31 15.09 -3.49
C SER A 138 -10.11 13.69 -4.06
N HIS A 139 -10.91 13.34 -5.07
CA HIS A 139 -10.83 12.02 -5.71
C HIS A 139 -9.48 11.79 -6.40
N GLU A 140 -8.90 12.83 -7.01
CA GLU A 140 -7.60 12.75 -7.68
C GLU A 140 -6.46 12.54 -6.67
N VAL A 141 -6.54 13.24 -5.53
CA VAL A 141 -5.57 13.11 -4.43
C VAL A 141 -5.66 11.72 -3.80
N GLU A 142 -6.87 11.25 -3.54
CA GLU A 142 -7.12 9.89 -3.04
C GLU A 142 -6.49 8.85 -3.98
N GLN A 143 -6.79 8.90 -5.28
CA GLN A 143 -6.27 7.92 -6.24
C GLN A 143 -4.74 7.94 -6.34
N PHE A 144 -4.14 9.13 -6.33
CA PHE A 144 -2.69 9.26 -6.39
C PHE A 144 -2.05 8.64 -5.15
N TRP A 145 -2.49 9.01 -3.96
CA TRP A 145 -1.89 8.54 -2.72
C TRP A 145 -2.23 7.07 -2.42
N HIS A 146 -3.38 6.57 -2.84
CA HIS A 146 -3.70 5.15 -2.80
C HIS A 146 -2.69 4.33 -3.62
N ARG A 147 -2.30 4.81 -4.81
CA ARG A 147 -1.23 4.16 -5.60
C ARG A 147 0.12 4.24 -4.92
N MET A 148 0.43 5.35 -4.24
CA MET A 148 1.68 5.48 -3.49
C MET A 148 1.73 4.56 -2.27
N ASP A 149 0.61 4.39 -1.56
CA ASP A 149 0.48 3.45 -0.45
C ASP A 149 0.70 2.00 -0.91
N LEU A 150 0.03 1.61 -2.00
CA LEU A 150 0.27 0.33 -2.66
C LEU A 150 1.71 0.15 -3.14
N LEU A 151 2.34 1.21 -3.67
CA LEU A 151 3.76 1.21 -4.03
C LEU A 151 4.65 1.02 -2.80
N GLY A 152 4.29 1.60 -1.65
CA GLY A 152 4.98 1.41 -0.37
C GLY A 152 5.05 -0.06 0.03
N ILE A 153 3.94 -0.79 -0.10
CA ILE A 153 3.88 -2.24 0.15
C ILE A 153 4.85 -3.01 -0.76
N VAL A 154 4.91 -2.65 -2.05
CA VAL A 154 5.86 -3.27 -2.99
C VAL A 154 7.31 -2.96 -2.61
N ILE A 155 7.61 -1.71 -2.25
CA ILE A 155 8.95 -1.26 -1.85
C ILE A 155 9.43 -2.02 -0.60
N VAL A 156 8.61 -2.08 0.46
CA VAL A 156 9.00 -2.80 1.69
C VAL A 156 9.11 -4.31 1.46
N THR A 157 8.29 -4.88 0.58
CA THR A 157 8.40 -6.30 0.23
C THR A 157 9.76 -6.58 -0.43
N VAL A 158 10.12 -5.85 -1.48
CA VAL A 158 11.43 -6.01 -2.15
C VAL A 158 12.60 -5.68 -1.20
N GLY A 159 12.49 -4.58 -0.46
CA GLY A 159 13.52 -4.09 0.45
C GLY A 159 13.76 -4.97 1.67
N THR A 160 12.82 -5.86 2.04
CA THR A 160 13.01 -6.87 3.08
C THR A 160 13.64 -8.15 2.53
N PHE A 161 13.29 -8.55 1.30
CA PHE A 161 13.88 -9.72 0.64
C PHE A 161 15.36 -9.51 0.28
N ILE A 162 15.77 -8.33 -0.20
CA ILE A 162 17.17 -8.04 -0.54
C ILE A 162 18.14 -8.37 0.62
N PRO A 163 18.00 -7.78 1.82
CA PRO A 163 18.84 -8.10 2.97
C PRO A 163 18.58 -9.51 3.52
N GLY A 164 17.35 -10.03 3.46
CA GLY A 164 17.07 -11.40 3.87
C GLY A 164 17.86 -12.43 3.05
N ILE A 165 17.87 -12.29 1.72
CA ILE A 165 18.64 -13.13 0.80
C ILE A 165 20.15 -12.97 1.03
N TYR A 166 20.62 -11.76 1.33
CA TYR A 166 22.02 -11.51 1.68
C TYR A 166 22.49 -12.41 2.83
N TYR A 167 21.76 -12.39 3.95
CA TYR A 167 22.15 -13.15 5.14
C TYR A 167 21.86 -14.65 5.02
N ILE A 168 20.78 -15.05 4.34
CA ILE A 168 20.43 -16.48 4.17
C ILE A 168 21.43 -17.19 3.26
N PHE A 169 21.83 -16.57 2.15
CA PHE A 169 22.70 -17.19 1.13
C PHE A 169 24.13 -16.64 1.16
N ASN A 170 24.61 -16.18 2.32
CA ASN A 170 25.94 -15.56 2.44
C ASN A 170 27.09 -16.46 1.94
N CYS A 171 26.95 -17.79 2.07
CA CYS A 171 27.96 -18.76 1.60
C CYS A 171 27.69 -19.32 0.19
N GLU A 172 26.57 -18.97 -0.43
CA GLU A 172 26.11 -19.53 -1.70
C GLU A 172 25.85 -18.38 -2.71
N PRO A 173 26.89 -17.75 -3.26
CA PRO A 173 26.76 -16.52 -4.06
C PRO A 173 25.98 -16.74 -5.36
N PHE A 174 25.97 -17.96 -5.89
CA PHE A 174 25.16 -18.31 -7.05
C PHE A 174 23.66 -18.26 -6.72
N LEU A 175 23.24 -18.88 -5.61
CA LEU A 175 21.86 -18.85 -5.15
C LEU A 175 21.44 -17.42 -4.77
N GLN A 176 22.31 -16.68 -4.08
CA GLN A 176 22.05 -15.28 -3.71
C GLN A 176 21.70 -14.43 -4.95
N LYS A 177 22.51 -14.51 -6.00
CA LYS A 177 22.28 -13.79 -7.27
C LYS A 177 20.97 -14.19 -7.93
N ILE A 178 20.67 -15.49 -8.02
CA ILE A 178 19.41 -15.98 -8.60
C ILE A 178 18.22 -15.39 -7.85
N HIS A 179 18.19 -15.50 -6.52
CA HIS A 179 17.04 -15.03 -5.75
C HIS A 179 16.87 -13.50 -5.84
N TRP A 180 17.96 -12.73 -5.82
CA TRP A 180 17.87 -11.28 -6.07
C TRP A 180 17.34 -10.95 -7.46
N THR A 181 17.74 -11.68 -8.51
CA THR A 181 17.18 -11.43 -9.86
C THR A 181 15.68 -11.69 -9.92
N ILE A 182 15.17 -12.73 -9.25
CA ILE A 182 13.73 -13.03 -9.21
C ILE A 182 12.98 -11.93 -8.43
N VAL A 183 13.52 -11.49 -7.29
CA VAL A 183 12.89 -10.45 -6.44
C VAL A 183 12.87 -9.08 -7.14
N CYS A 184 13.97 -8.70 -7.80
CA CYS A 184 14.08 -7.40 -8.47
C CYS A 184 13.41 -7.38 -9.85
N HIS A 185 13.31 -8.54 -10.51
CA HIS A 185 12.74 -8.67 -11.85
C HIS A 185 11.71 -9.81 -11.94
N PRO A 186 10.60 -9.72 -11.19
CA PRO A 186 9.56 -10.76 -11.22
C PRO A 186 8.98 -10.98 -12.63
N GLY A 187 9.05 -9.98 -13.51
CA GLY A 187 8.52 -10.05 -14.88
C GLY A 187 9.41 -10.70 -15.94
N HIS A 188 10.61 -11.20 -15.61
CA HIS A 188 11.49 -11.82 -16.63
C HIS A 188 11.29 -13.34 -16.78
N LEU A 189 10.58 -13.99 -15.86
CA LEU A 189 10.24 -15.42 -15.92
C LEU A 189 8.79 -15.69 -16.37
N ASP A 190 7.96 -14.65 -16.48
CA ASP A 190 6.60 -14.77 -16.97
C ASP A 190 6.57 -14.50 -18.49
N THR A 191 6.58 -15.57 -19.30
CA THR A 191 6.18 -15.49 -20.71
C THR A 191 4.78 -14.89 -20.85
N PRO A 192 4.48 -14.10 -21.91
CA PRO A 192 3.30 -13.26 -21.94
C PRO A 192 2.04 -14.09 -22.19
N SER A 193 1.26 -14.35 -21.14
CA SER A 193 -0.17 -14.63 -21.26
C SER A 193 -0.96 -13.43 -20.74
N ALA A 194 -1.65 -12.79 -21.67
CA ALA A 194 -2.50 -11.62 -21.47
C ALA A 194 -3.58 -11.87 -20.42
N VAL A 195 -3.78 -10.92 -19.48
CA VAL A 195 -5.11 -10.41 -19.10
C VAL A 195 -4.93 -8.98 -18.57
N ARG A 196 -5.73 -8.08 -19.12
CA ARG A 196 -5.96 -6.70 -18.72
C ARG A 196 -6.93 -6.70 -17.53
N GLY A 197 -6.51 -6.19 -16.39
CA GLY A 197 -7.36 -6.05 -15.20
C GLY A 197 -6.54 -5.98 -13.92
N ASP A 198 -6.51 -4.80 -13.32
CA ASP A 198 -5.97 -4.44 -12.00
C ASP A 198 -4.84 -5.34 -11.46
N LYS A 199 -3.64 -5.09 -11.96
CA LYS A 199 -2.45 -5.91 -11.76
C LYS A 199 -1.70 -5.61 -10.45
N SER A 200 -1.91 -4.43 -9.84
CA SER A 200 -1.03 -3.96 -8.77
C SER A 200 -1.22 -4.74 -7.46
N SER A 201 -2.46 -4.89 -7.00
CA SER A 201 -2.78 -5.62 -5.76
C SER A 201 -2.59 -7.14 -5.89
N LYS A 202 -2.86 -7.70 -7.07
CA LYS A 202 -2.74 -9.15 -7.32
C LYS A 202 -1.28 -9.60 -7.43
N HIS A 203 -0.40 -8.83 -8.07
CA HIS A 203 1.03 -9.20 -8.16
C HIS A 203 1.74 -9.13 -6.80
N ALA A 204 1.45 -8.12 -5.96
CA ALA A 204 2.02 -8.04 -4.63
C ALA A 204 1.62 -9.26 -3.76
N ASN A 205 0.32 -9.61 -3.77
CA ASN A 205 -0.20 -10.77 -3.06
C ASN A 205 0.30 -12.11 -3.63
N GLN A 206 0.51 -12.20 -4.94
CA GLN A 206 1.01 -13.41 -5.59
C GLN A 206 2.51 -13.64 -5.31
N VAL A 207 3.32 -12.58 -5.30
CA VAL A 207 4.74 -12.65 -4.91
C VAL A 207 4.86 -13.11 -3.46
N VAL A 208 4.15 -12.46 -2.52
CA VAL A 208 4.14 -12.88 -1.12
C VAL A 208 3.73 -14.36 -0.99
N ARG A 209 2.64 -14.79 -1.65
CA ARG A 209 2.18 -16.19 -1.57
C ARG A 209 3.13 -17.22 -2.18
N LEU A 210 3.80 -16.92 -3.29
CA LEU A 210 4.74 -17.84 -3.92
C LEU A 210 6.03 -18.00 -3.09
N TYR A 211 6.50 -16.93 -2.42
CA TYR A 211 7.70 -16.99 -1.59
C TYR A 211 7.46 -17.61 -0.20
N PHE A 212 6.29 -17.41 0.41
CA PHE A 212 5.96 -18.04 1.70
C PHE A 212 5.61 -19.54 1.58
N ALA A 213 5.28 -20.03 0.37
CA ALA A 213 4.98 -21.45 0.15
C ALA A 213 6.24 -22.35 0.23
N ASP A 214 7.42 -21.83 -0.10
CA ASP A 214 8.69 -22.60 -0.10
C ASP A 214 9.54 -22.40 1.17
N LEU A 215 9.18 -21.44 2.04
CA LEU A 215 9.86 -21.20 3.31
C LEU A 215 9.85 -22.40 4.31
N PRO A 216 8.84 -23.31 4.32
CA PRO A 216 8.80 -24.39 5.31
C PRO A 216 9.84 -25.51 5.11
N GLN A 217 10.48 -25.64 3.95
CA GLN A 217 11.28 -26.84 3.66
C GLN A 217 12.76 -26.81 4.09
N ARG A 218 13.32 -25.68 4.56
CA ARG A 218 14.76 -25.61 4.89
C ARG A 218 15.15 -25.05 6.26
N LEU A 219 14.20 -24.70 7.12
CA LEU A 219 14.49 -24.46 8.56
C LEU A 219 14.99 -25.73 9.30
N SER A 220 15.01 -26.88 8.62
CA SER A 220 15.49 -28.18 9.12
C SER A 220 16.94 -28.51 8.75
N SER A 221 17.64 -27.69 7.96
CA SER A 221 19.06 -27.90 7.68
C SER A 221 19.91 -27.28 8.78
N PRO A 222 20.86 -28.02 9.40
CA PRO A 222 21.75 -27.46 10.41
C PRO A 222 22.57 -26.34 9.77
N TYR A 223 22.32 -25.10 10.18
CA TYR A 223 23.21 -23.98 9.89
C TYR A 223 24.58 -24.28 10.50
N PRO A 224 25.70 -24.12 9.77
CA PRO A 224 27.01 -24.20 10.39
C PRO A 224 27.10 -23.14 11.48
N SER A 225 27.46 -23.57 12.69
CA SER A 225 27.47 -22.81 13.94
C SER A 225 28.56 -21.73 14.01
N SER A 226 29.10 -21.30 12.87
CA SER A 226 30.03 -20.19 12.77
C SER A 226 29.86 -19.57 11.39
N GLY A 227 29.69 -18.26 11.30
CA GLY A 227 29.55 -17.49 10.05
C GLY A 227 30.79 -17.48 9.15
N ARG A 228 31.57 -18.57 9.14
CA ARG A 228 32.73 -18.78 8.31
C ARG A 228 32.30 -19.72 7.19
N CYS A 229 32.08 -19.17 6.01
CA CYS A 229 31.94 -19.96 4.80
C CYS A 229 33.29 -20.63 4.57
N ASP A 230 33.35 -21.96 4.65
CA ASP A 230 34.57 -22.70 4.39
C ASP A 230 35.02 -22.45 2.93
N GLY A 231 36.08 -21.67 2.76
CA GLY A 231 36.93 -21.73 1.56
C GLY A 231 36.49 -20.97 0.31
N VAL A 232 35.90 -19.77 0.39
CA VAL A 232 35.88 -18.85 -0.77
C VAL A 232 36.14 -17.40 -0.33
N ARG A 233 37.39 -16.96 -0.46
CA ARG A 233 37.76 -15.56 -0.73
C ARG A 233 38.82 -15.56 -1.82
#